data_AF-A0A367RV59-F1
#
_entry.id   AF-A0A367RV59-F1
#
_cell.length_a   1.000
_cell.length_b   1.000
_cell.length_c   1.000
_cell.angle_alpha   90.00
_cell.angle_beta   90.00
_cell.angle_gamma   90.00
#
_symmetry.space_group_name_H-M   'P 1'
#
loop_
_entity.id
_entity.type
_entity.pdbx_description
1 polymer ?
#
loop_
_entity_poly.entity_id
_entity_poly.type
_entity_poly.pdbx_seq_one_letter_code
_entity_poly.pdbx_strand_id
1 'polypeptide(L)' 'MKTNAARLLDKLSITYQSLSYEVDPDDLAAQSTAQKVALSPEQVFKTLVVTGVTKFVMYIQKL' A
#
# COMPACT_ATOMS: atom_id res chain seq x y z
N MET A 1 10.77 11.40 -4.19
CA MET A 1 10.58 10.66 -5.46
C MET A 1 9.09 10.36 -5.65
N LYS A 2 8.52 10.53 -6.84
CA LYS A 2 7.08 10.31 -7.11
C LYS A 2 6.83 8.92 -7.72
N THR A 3 5.83 8.18 -7.25
CA THR A 3 5.53 6.79 -7.69
C THR A 3 4.60 6.76 -8.89
N ASN A 4 4.51 5.61 -9.57
CA ASN A 4 3.57 5.42 -10.68
C ASN A 4 2.11 5.56 -10.25
N ALA A 5 1.77 5.07 -9.04
CA ALA A 5 0.44 5.25 -8.47
C ALA A 5 0.11 6.74 -8.26
N ALA A 6 1.03 7.50 -7.66
CA ALA A 6 0.84 8.95 -7.45
C ALA A 6 0.65 9.71 -8.78
N ARG A 7 1.44 9.38 -9.82
CA ARG A 7 1.29 9.97 -11.16
C ARG A 7 -0.07 9.68 -11.79
N LEU A 8 -0.63 8.48 -11.57
CA LEU A 8 -1.95 8.12 -12.07
C LEU A 8 -3.04 8.93 -11.38
N LEU A 9 -2.96 9.10 -10.05
CA LEU A 9 -3.91 9.91 -9.29
C LEU A 9 -3.87 11.38 -9.71
N ASP A 10 -2.67 11.95 -9.93
CA ASP A 10 -2.53 13.33 -10.43
C ASP A 10 -3.25 13.52 -11.78
N LYS A 11 -3.06 12.58 -12.72
CA LYS A 11 -3.69 12.64 -14.06
C LYS A 11 -5.21 12.63 -13.97
N LEU A 12 -5.76 11.92 -12.97
CA LEU A 12 -7.19 11.84 -12.71
C LEU A 12 -7.69 12.98 -11.80
N SER A 13 -6.81 13.89 -11.35
CA SER A 13 -7.14 14.95 -10.40
C SER A 13 -7.80 14.45 -9.11
N ILE A 14 -7.39 13.26 -8.65
CA ILE A 14 -7.83 12.69 -7.38
C ILE A 14 -6.90 13.19 -6.28
N THR A 15 -7.45 13.85 -5.26
CA THR A 15 -6.69 14.32 -4.10
C THR A 15 -6.19 13.12 -3.27
N TYR A 16 -4.91 13.14 -2.91
CA TYR A 16 -4.29 12.13 -2.04
C TYR A 16 -3.23 12.75 -1.14
N GLN A 17 -2.84 12.00 -0.11
CA GLN A 17 -1.71 12.30 0.76
C GLN A 17 -0.67 11.19 0.63
N SER A 18 0.60 11.56 0.55
CA SER A 18 1.71 10.60 0.67
C SER A 18 2.09 10.45 2.14
N LEU A 19 2.03 9.23 2.65
CA LEU A 19 2.50 8.88 3.98
C LEU A 19 3.86 8.18 3.84
N SER A 20 4.84 8.62 4.62
CA SER A 20 6.21 8.07 4.61
C SER A 20 6.56 7.62 6.02
N TYR A 21 7.27 6.51 6.13
CA TYR A 21 7.79 5.98 7.38
C TYR A 21 9.18 5.39 7.15
N GLU A 22 9.99 5.33 8.20
CA GLU A 22 11.28 4.63 8.13
C GLU A 22 11.06 3.11 8.08
N VAL A 23 11.69 2.47 7.10
CA VAL A 23 11.64 1.02 6.94
C VAL A 23 12.68 0.40 7.85
N ASP A 24 12.22 -0.41 8.79
CA ASP A 24 13.06 -1.29 9.57
C ASP A 24 13.15 -2.65 8.84
N PRO A 25 14.34 -3.07 8.37
CA PRO A 25 14.51 -4.35 7.69
C PRO A 25 14.15 -5.57 8.55
N ASP A 26 14.27 -5.45 9.88
CA ASP A 26 13.99 -6.53 10.83
C ASP A 26 12.50 -6.55 11.26
N ASP A 27 11.74 -5.49 10.93
CA ASP A 27 10.31 -5.37 11.20
C ASP A 27 9.53 -4.87 9.97
N LEU A 28 9.22 -5.84 9.11
CA LEU A 28 8.39 -5.69 7.89
C LEU A 28 6.92 -6.07 8.11
N ALA A 29 6.50 -6.23 9.37
CA ALA A 29 5.14 -6.67 9.68
C ALA A 29 4.09 -5.64 9.25
N ALA A 30 2.89 -6.14 8.94
CA ALA A 30 1.78 -5.29 8.51
C ALA A 30 1.32 -4.35 9.63
N GLN A 31 1.21 -4.90 10.82
CA GLN A 31 0.70 -4.21 12.01
C GLN A 31 1.65 -3.07 12.42
N SER A 32 2.97 -3.28 12.29
CA SER A 32 3.95 -2.22 12.55
C SER A 32 3.87 -1.10 11.51
N THR A 33 3.51 -1.40 10.26
CA THR A 33 3.27 -0.37 9.24
C THR A 33 2.10 0.54 9.60
N ALA A 34 0.95 -0.01 10.03
CA ALA A 34 -0.22 0.77 10.44
C ALA A 34 0.10 1.73 11.60
N GLN A 35 0.87 1.25 12.59
CA GLN A 35 1.36 2.07 13.70
C GLN A 35 2.32 3.17 13.23
N LYS A 36 3.27 2.85 12.33
CA LYS A 36 4.25 3.79 11.78
C LYS A 36 3.61 4.95 11.00
N VAL A 37 2.44 4.72 10.38
CA VAL A 37 1.69 5.76 9.65
C VAL A 37 0.52 6.36 10.46
N ALA A 38 0.39 6.01 11.74
CA ALA A 38 -0.64 6.49 12.65
C ALA A 38 -2.09 6.30 12.14
N LEU A 39 -2.35 5.19 11.44
CA LEU A 39 -3.69 4.81 10.99
C LEU A 39 -4.16 3.56 11.73
N SER A 40 -5.47 3.44 11.93
CA SER A 40 -6.03 2.19 12.45
C SER A 40 -5.81 1.08 11.41
N PRO A 41 -5.49 -0.17 11.81
CA PRO A 41 -5.27 -1.28 10.88
C PRO A 41 -6.43 -1.45 9.89
N GLU A 42 -7.64 -1.14 10.33
CA GLU A 42 -8.85 -1.22 9.52
C GLU A 42 -8.89 -0.27 8.31
N GLN A 43 -8.04 0.75 8.31
CA GLN A 43 -7.91 1.73 7.23
C GLN A 43 -6.71 1.42 6.33
N VAL A 44 -5.95 0.37 6.64
CA VAL A 44 -4.76 -0.02 5.89
C VAL A 44 -5.05 -1.30 5.12
N PHE A 45 -4.61 -1.32 3.87
CA PHE A 45 -4.84 -2.43 2.95
C PHE A 45 -3.53 -2.91 2.34
N LYS A 46 -3.43 -4.22 2.12
CA LYS A 46 -2.40 -4.87 1.32
C LYS A 46 -2.96 -5.28 -0.05
N THR A 47 -2.24 -4.94 -1.10
CA THR A 47 -2.49 -5.48 -2.44
C THR A 47 -1.69 -6.76 -2.61
N LEU A 48 -2.37 -7.89 -2.68
CA LEU A 48 -1.78 -9.20 -2.93
C LEU A 48 -1.90 -9.54 -4.41
N VAL A 49 -0.81 -10.02 -5.01
CA VAL A 49 -0.81 -10.53 -6.38
C VAL A 49 -0.73 -12.05 -6.33
N VAL A 50 -1.71 -12.71 -6.92
CA VAL A 50 -1.72 -14.16 -7.11
C VAL A 50 -1.45 -14.46 -8.57
N THR A 51 -0.50 -15.33 -8.81
CA THR A 51 -0.13 -15.82 -10.15
C THR A 51 -0.65 -17.23 -10.34
N GLY A 52 -1.34 -17.45 -11.46
CA GLY A 52 -1.72 -18.76 -11.97
C GLY A 52 -1.11 -18.98 -13.35
N VAL A 53 -1.29 -20.19 -13.90
CA VAL A 53 -0.61 -20.64 -15.14
C VAL A 53 -0.80 -19.67 -16.32
N THR A 54 -1.96 -19.02 -16.43
CA THR A 54 -2.28 -18.11 -17.54
C THR A 54 -2.80 -16.74 -17.11
N LYS A 55 -2.94 -16.49 -15.80
CA LYS A 55 -3.61 -15.28 -15.29
C LYS A 55 -2.97 -14.77 -14.01
N PHE A 56 -2.95 -13.45 -13.88
CA PHE A 56 -2.67 -12.76 -12.62
C PHE A 56 -3.98 -12.21 -12.06
N VAL A 57 -4.16 -12.35 -10.75
CA VAL A 57 -5.30 -11.81 -10.01
C VAL A 57 -4.77 -10.96 -8.87
N MET A 58 -5.34 -9.77 -8.70
CA MET A 58 -5.03 -8.89 -7.57
C MET A 58 -6.17 -8.92 -6.56
N TYR A 59 -5.81 -9.06 -5.28
CA TYR A 59 -6.73 -8.98 -4.15
C TYR A 59 -6.34 -7.82 -3.25
N ILE A 60 -7.33 -7.11 -2.73
CA ILE A 60 -7.13 -6.07 -1.72
C ILE A 60 -7.56 -6.65 -0.37
N GLN A 61 -6.61 -6.85 0.53
CA GLN A 61 -6.83 -7.40 1.86
C GLN A 61 -6.69 -6.27 2.89
N LYS A 62 -7.69 -6.13 3.77
CA LYS A 62 -7.61 -5.25 4.95
C LYS A 62 -6.63 -5.83 5.97
N LEU A 63 -5.81 -4.99 6.61
CA LEU A 63 -4.87 -5.44 7.65
C LEU A 63 -5.57 -6.00 8.89
#